data_AF-A0A6I3LWP3-F1
#
_entry.id   AF-A0A6I3LWP3-F1
#
_cell.length_a   1.000
_cell.length_b   1.000
_cell.length_c   1.000
_cell.angle_alpha   90.00
_cell.angle_beta   90.00
_cell.angle_gamma   90.00
#
_symmetry.space_group_name_H-M   'P 1'
#
loop_
_entity.id
_entity.type
_entity.pdbx_description
1 polymer ?
#
loop_
_entity_poly.entity_id
_entity_poly.type
_entity_poly.pdbx_seq_one_letter_code
_entity_poly.pdbx_strand_id
1 'polypeptide(L)'
;MIVRNLKSNFEKLLKTTEEIWFSVALIKESTYDYIQYTINENCKQNYLVGIDLPTHPTVLRKMQNKVAKKLFESGIYKTEYNFHPKVYLFKENDNYTAFIGSSNLTDGGLEDNVELNYKITNQKDCLAILNWFKILYKESFPLTEENILAYEEQFYSNAEIEKDIKKKRKSIKLKKTVYTNNSLESIDFSDRYFKKEHHLAFRREIWSNNSNEAINERELAKIKCQELHESIFPYFKDYNIQTLEPNPMSDHLISMIRQIDPTKPRPINAMWLSYGKSEDQIKNYQKIVGSDQKAKQTFIHHARLQLKIDFKNIGIYLLFAKENEGGIFDRDFFKNNMRNKTYRDKFYQIINSLPNDFFIAVGGNTEYCNNFNSSEELHEFCKKDNIQKYFIIGKDFQITDIEMSETNLPIETLKIFKLLFPLYEMMRHKF
;
A
#
# COMPACT_ATOMS: atom_id res chain seq x y z
N MET A 1 -16.00 -23.21 -1.98
CA MET A 1 -14.95 -22.41 -1.30
C MET A 1 -14.95 -21.00 -1.88
N ILE A 2 -14.89 -19.95 -1.05
CA ILE A 2 -14.82 -18.56 -1.55
C ILE A 2 -13.41 -18.29 -2.10
N VAL A 3 -13.36 -17.68 -3.28
CA VAL A 3 -12.13 -17.32 -4.01
C VAL A 3 -12.20 -15.86 -4.38
N ARG A 4 -11.23 -15.07 -3.89
CA ARG A 4 -11.13 -13.63 -4.18
C ARG A 4 -10.33 -13.34 -5.46
N ASN A 5 -9.28 -14.13 -5.71
CA ASN A 5 -8.42 -13.98 -6.88
C ASN A 5 -8.55 -15.23 -7.77
N LEU A 6 -9.04 -15.05 -8.99
CA LEU A 6 -9.21 -16.14 -9.95
C LEU A 6 -7.92 -16.45 -10.72
N LYS A 7 -7.04 -15.47 -10.95
CA LYS A 7 -5.80 -15.64 -11.74
C LYS A 7 -4.97 -16.85 -11.30
N SER A 8 -4.62 -16.93 -10.02
CA SER A 8 -3.81 -18.04 -9.49
C SER A 8 -4.48 -19.43 -9.60
N ASN A 9 -5.81 -19.49 -9.56
CA ASN A 9 -6.56 -20.73 -9.75
C ASN A 9 -6.64 -21.11 -11.24
N PHE A 10 -6.84 -20.11 -12.10
CA PHE A 10 -6.90 -20.29 -13.55
C PHE A 10 -5.56 -20.72 -14.11
N GLU A 11 -4.44 -20.15 -13.67
CA GLU A 11 -3.10 -20.52 -14.16
C GLU A 11 -2.79 -22.01 -14.01
N LYS A 12 -3.28 -22.62 -12.93
CA LYS A 12 -3.11 -24.07 -12.71
C LYS A 12 -4.03 -24.87 -13.62
N LEU A 13 -5.32 -24.51 -13.66
CA LEU A 13 -6.34 -25.25 -14.40
C LEU A 13 -6.20 -25.11 -15.92
N LEU A 14 -5.87 -23.92 -16.43
CA LEU A 14 -5.71 -23.65 -17.86
C LEU A 14 -4.63 -24.53 -18.50
N LYS A 15 -3.59 -24.89 -17.74
CA LYS A 15 -2.48 -25.73 -18.24
C LYS A 15 -2.85 -27.20 -18.37
N THR A 16 -3.84 -27.69 -17.61
CA THR A 16 -4.16 -29.11 -17.52
C THR A 16 -5.54 -29.47 -18.07
N THR A 17 -6.44 -28.48 -18.18
CA THR A 17 -7.81 -28.67 -18.67
C THR A 17 -7.84 -29.15 -20.12
N GLU A 18 -8.74 -30.09 -20.40
CA GLU A 18 -8.98 -30.65 -21.74
C GLU A 18 -10.10 -29.89 -22.47
N GLU A 19 -11.05 -29.36 -21.70
CA GLU A 19 -12.18 -28.62 -22.24
C GLU A 19 -12.69 -27.56 -21.25
N ILE A 20 -13.10 -26.41 -21.77
CA ILE A 20 -13.67 -25.32 -20.97
C ILE A 20 -15.03 -24.87 -21.50
N TRP A 21 -15.89 -24.38 -20.60
CA TRP A 21 -17.13 -23.67 -20.94
C TRP A 21 -17.22 -22.38 -20.14
N PHE A 22 -16.94 -21.27 -20.80
CA PHE A 22 -16.93 -19.95 -20.18
C PHE A 22 -18.14 -19.15 -20.66
N SER A 23 -18.96 -18.70 -19.70
CA SER A 23 -20.13 -17.88 -19.96
C SER A 23 -20.00 -16.57 -19.20
N VAL A 24 -19.77 -15.49 -19.94
CA VAL A 24 -19.32 -14.22 -19.36
C VAL A 24 -19.96 -13.01 -20.03
N ALA A 25 -20.32 -12.03 -19.21
CA ALA A 25 -20.94 -10.79 -19.65
C ALA A 25 -19.97 -9.86 -20.39
N LEU A 26 -18.68 -9.91 -20.07
CA LEU A 26 -17.66 -9.02 -20.61
C LEU A 26 -16.31 -9.72 -20.70
N ILE A 27 -15.63 -9.55 -21.84
CA ILE A 27 -14.26 -9.99 -22.07
C ILE A 27 -13.42 -8.80 -22.53
N LYS A 28 -12.28 -8.57 -21.85
CA LYS A 28 -11.24 -7.69 -22.37
C LYS A 28 -10.24 -8.46 -23.21
N GLU A 29 -9.74 -7.81 -24.25
CA GLU A 29 -8.75 -8.38 -25.16
C GLU A 29 -7.48 -8.84 -24.45
N SER A 30 -6.92 -8.03 -23.54
CA SER A 30 -5.72 -8.38 -22.76
C SER A 30 -5.90 -9.69 -21.99
N THR A 31 -7.06 -9.87 -21.35
CA THR A 31 -7.36 -11.04 -20.54
C THR A 31 -7.66 -12.26 -21.41
N TYR A 32 -8.32 -12.07 -22.55
CA TYR A 32 -8.51 -13.12 -23.54
C TYR A 32 -7.17 -13.63 -24.07
N ASP A 33 -6.28 -12.72 -24.51
CA ASP A 33 -4.97 -13.06 -25.04
C ASP A 33 -4.11 -13.79 -23.99
N TYR A 34 -4.19 -13.36 -22.73
CA TYR A 34 -3.55 -14.08 -21.61
C TYR A 34 -4.07 -15.51 -21.44
N ILE A 35 -5.38 -15.73 -21.52
CA ILE A 35 -5.97 -17.08 -21.48
C ILE A 35 -5.45 -17.90 -22.66
N GLN A 36 -5.49 -17.35 -23.87
CA GLN A 36 -5.03 -18.04 -25.07
C GLN A 36 -3.52 -18.40 -25.03
N TYR A 37 -2.71 -17.57 -24.37
CA TYR A 37 -1.28 -17.84 -24.16
C TYR A 37 -1.04 -18.93 -23.10
N THR A 38 -1.91 -19.04 -22.10
CA THR A 38 -1.70 -19.91 -20.93
C THR A 38 -2.35 -21.28 -21.07
N ILE A 39 -3.47 -21.36 -21.80
CA ILE A 39 -4.26 -22.57 -21.93
C ILE A 39 -3.53 -23.64 -22.73
N ASN A 40 -3.75 -24.90 -22.38
CA ASN A 40 -3.28 -26.04 -23.17
C ASN A 40 -3.72 -25.88 -24.64
N GLU A 41 -2.77 -25.98 -25.57
CA GLU A 41 -3.00 -25.77 -27.01
C GLU A 41 -4.04 -26.73 -27.61
N ASN A 42 -4.21 -27.91 -27.00
CA ASN A 42 -5.19 -28.93 -27.42
C ASN A 42 -6.52 -28.83 -26.66
N CYS A 43 -6.68 -27.86 -25.76
CA CYS A 43 -7.91 -27.67 -25.04
C CYS A 43 -9.03 -27.25 -25.99
N LYS A 44 -10.17 -27.96 -25.92
CA LYS A 44 -11.41 -27.52 -26.56
C LYS A 44 -11.97 -26.34 -25.80
N GLN A 45 -12.41 -25.30 -26.50
CA GLN A 45 -12.85 -24.08 -25.85
C GLN A 45 -14.25 -23.70 -26.29
N ASN A 46 -15.12 -23.50 -25.32
CA ASN A 46 -16.51 -23.12 -25.55
C ASN A 46 -16.80 -21.78 -24.85
N TYR A 47 -17.24 -20.78 -25.61
CA TYR A 47 -17.51 -19.44 -25.08
C TYR A 47 -18.92 -18.97 -25.38
N LEU A 48 -19.59 -18.48 -24.35
CA LEU A 48 -20.86 -17.76 -24.48
C LEU A 48 -20.67 -16.33 -24.00
N VAL A 49 -20.69 -15.38 -24.93
CA VAL A 49 -20.30 -13.99 -24.67
C VAL A 49 -21.53 -13.08 -24.69
N GLY A 50 -21.71 -12.32 -23.63
CA GLY A 50 -22.68 -11.23 -23.58
C GLY A 50 -22.18 -9.99 -24.33
N ILE A 51 -23.11 -9.29 -24.97
CA ILE A 51 -22.85 -8.03 -25.67
C ILE A 51 -23.53 -6.82 -25.02
N ASP A 52 -24.21 -7.02 -23.89
CA ASP A 52 -24.80 -5.94 -23.08
C ASP A 52 -23.73 -5.10 -22.35
N LEU A 53 -22.53 -5.65 -22.20
CA LEU A 53 -21.33 -4.93 -21.78
C LEU A 53 -20.32 -4.86 -22.93
N PRO A 54 -19.45 -3.84 -22.94
CA PRO A 54 -18.59 -3.52 -24.09
C PRO A 54 -17.38 -4.47 -24.22
N THR A 55 -17.60 -5.69 -24.71
CA THR A 55 -16.54 -6.58 -25.19
C THR A 55 -15.99 -6.04 -26.50
N HIS A 56 -14.68 -5.79 -26.62
CA HIS A 56 -14.15 -5.23 -27.86
C HIS A 56 -14.37 -6.21 -29.04
N PRO A 57 -14.85 -5.75 -30.22
CA PRO A 57 -15.17 -6.66 -31.33
C PRO A 57 -14.01 -7.52 -31.82
N THR A 58 -12.76 -7.03 -31.67
CA THR A 58 -11.54 -7.82 -31.96
C THR A 58 -11.51 -9.16 -31.23
N VAL A 59 -12.06 -9.25 -30.02
CA VAL A 59 -12.16 -10.53 -29.28
C VAL A 59 -13.08 -11.49 -30.01
N LEU A 60 -14.25 -11.03 -30.46
CA LEU A 60 -15.21 -11.84 -31.23
C LEU A 60 -14.62 -12.26 -32.57
N ARG A 61 -13.89 -11.38 -33.26
CA ARG A 61 -13.16 -11.69 -34.51
C ARG A 61 -12.08 -12.75 -34.28
N LYS A 62 -11.32 -12.66 -33.18
CA LYS A 62 -10.34 -13.69 -32.79
C LYS A 62 -11.03 -15.04 -32.54
N MET A 63 -12.17 -15.06 -31.85
CA MET A 63 -12.96 -16.28 -31.61
C MET A 63 -13.55 -16.84 -32.91
N GLN A 64 -14.11 -16.00 -33.78
CA GLN A 64 -14.67 -16.38 -35.08
C GLN A 64 -13.63 -17.13 -35.93
N ASN A 65 -12.40 -16.61 -36.00
CA ASN A 65 -11.30 -17.28 -36.70
C ASN A 65 -11.00 -18.69 -36.15
N LYS A 66 -11.19 -18.91 -34.85
CA LYS A 66 -11.01 -20.22 -34.21
C LYS A 66 -12.21 -21.14 -34.44
N VAL A 67 -13.43 -20.60 -34.43
CA VAL A 67 -14.67 -21.32 -34.79
C VAL A 67 -14.61 -21.82 -36.24
N ALA A 68 -14.18 -20.99 -37.19
CA ALA A 68 -14.00 -21.37 -38.59
C ALA A 68 -13.01 -22.53 -38.78
N LYS A 69 -12.01 -22.62 -37.89
CA LYS A 69 -11.03 -23.72 -37.84
C LYS A 69 -11.51 -24.94 -37.04
N LYS A 70 -12.78 -24.94 -36.59
CA LYS A 70 -13.40 -25.97 -35.73
C LYS A 70 -12.63 -26.22 -34.42
N LEU A 71 -11.92 -25.21 -33.93
CA LEU A 71 -11.20 -25.29 -32.66
C LEU A 71 -12.13 -24.95 -31.49
N PHE A 72 -13.10 -24.06 -31.70
CA PHE A 72 -13.98 -23.50 -30.67
C PHE A 72 -15.46 -23.73 -30.99
N GLU A 73 -16.30 -23.80 -29.95
CA GLU A 73 -17.75 -23.60 -30.04
C GLU A 73 -18.11 -22.30 -29.30
N SER A 74 -18.32 -21.22 -30.06
CA SER A 74 -18.55 -19.90 -29.48
C SER A 74 -19.73 -19.19 -30.09
N GLY A 75 -20.48 -18.46 -29.25
CA GLY A 75 -21.67 -17.70 -29.67
C GLY A 75 -21.86 -16.42 -28.86
N ILE A 76 -22.63 -15.51 -29.44
CA ILE A 76 -23.12 -14.29 -28.78
C ILE A 76 -24.46 -14.63 -28.15
N TYR A 77 -24.61 -14.44 -26.85
CA TYR A 77 -25.92 -14.55 -26.22
C TYR A 77 -26.56 -13.17 -26.09
N LYS A 78 -27.73 -13.00 -26.69
CA LYS A 78 -28.50 -11.77 -26.60
C LYS A 78 -29.99 -12.07 -26.51
N THR A 79 -30.65 -11.48 -25.51
CA THR A 79 -32.11 -11.48 -25.38
C THR A 79 -32.59 -10.07 -24.99
N GLU A 80 -33.89 -9.92 -24.72
CA GLU A 80 -34.46 -8.71 -24.12
C GLU A 80 -33.95 -8.45 -22.69
N TYR A 81 -33.37 -9.45 -22.03
CA TYR A 81 -32.75 -9.35 -20.71
C TYR A 81 -31.23 -9.26 -20.81
N ASN A 82 -30.59 -8.67 -19.79
CA ASN A 82 -29.14 -8.58 -19.72
C ASN A 82 -28.50 -9.95 -19.49
N PHE A 83 -27.58 -10.33 -20.35
CA PHE A 83 -26.73 -11.49 -20.16
C PHE A 83 -25.57 -11.15 -19.22
N HIS A 84 -25.76 -11.47 -17.93
CA HIS A 84 -24.79 -11.12 -16.90
C HIS A 84 -24.09 -12.28 -16.14
N PRO A 85 -24.06 -13.54 -16.64
CA PRO A 85 -23.35 -14.61 -15.94
C PRO A 85 -21.84 -14.41 -15.99
N LYS A 86 -21.17 -15.04 -15.03
CA LYS A 86 -19.70 -15.07 -14.86
C LYS A 86 -19.34 -16.46 -14.35
N VAL A 87 -19.41 -17.39 -15.29
CA VAL A 87 -19.33 -18.83 -15.02
C VAL A 87 -18.16 -19.39 -15.81
N TYR A 88 -17.32 -20.14 -15.11
CA TYR A 88 -16.11 -20.73 -15.65
C TYR A 88 -16.09 -22.21 -15.29
N LEU A 89 -16.31 -23.07 -16.27
CA LEU A 89 -16.27 -24.52 -16.08
C LEU A 89 -15.04 -25.08 -16.78
N PHE A 90 -14.29 -25.92 -16.07
CA PHE A 90 -13.11 -26.62 -16.53
C PHE A 90 -13.32 -28.12 -16.41
N LYS A 91 -12.80 -28.90 -17.36
CA LYS A 91 -12.79 -30.36 -17.33
C LYS A 91 -11.36 -30.88 -17.39
N GLU A 92 -11.03 -31.77 -16.46
CA GLU A 92 -9.77 -32.50 -16.41
C GLU A 92 -10.10 -33.98 -16.16
N ASN A 93 -9.79 -34.85 -17.13
CA ASN A 93 -10.24 -36.24 -17.15
C ASN A 93 -11.77 -36.33 -16.96
N ASP A 94 -12.25 -37.12 -15.99
CA ASP A 94 -13.67 -37.30 -15.66
C ASP A 94 -14.20 -36.27 -14.64
N ASN A 95 -13.39 -35.30 -14.23
CA ASN A 95 -13.76 -34.33 -13.20
C ASN A 95 -13.95 -32.91 -13.75
N TYR A 96 -14.96 -32.24 -13.21
CA TYR A 96 -15.27 -30.86 -13.48
C TYR A 96 -14.96 -29.97 -12.27
N THR A 97 -14.46 -28.78 -12.55
CA THR A 97 -14.31 -27.69 -11.57
C THR A 97 -14.97 -26.44 -12.12
N ALA A 98 -15.86 -25.82 -11.37
CA ALA A 98 -16.52 -24.58 -11.76
C ALA A 98 -16.19 -23.41 -10.82
N PHE A 99 -16.21 -22.20 -11.37
CA PHE A 99 -16.21 -20.96 -10.62
C PHE A 99 -17.40 -20.12 -11.06
N ILE A 100 -18.17 -19.63 -10.08
CA ILE A 100 -19.29 -18.71 -10.31
C ILE A 100 -19.11 -17.51 -9.38
N GLY A 101 -19.32 -16.29 -9.88
CA GLY A 101 -19.14 -15.11 -9.03
C GLY A 101 -19.40 -13.78 -9.72
N SER A 102 -18.69 -12.76 -9.25
CA SER A 102 -18.77 -11.39 -9.74
C SER A 102 -17.67 -11.00 -10.74
N SER A 103 -16.66 -11.85 -10.93
CA SER A 103 -15.51 -11.59 -11.81
C SER A 103 -15.83 -11.80 -13.30
N ASN A 104 -15.74 -10.75 -14.11
CA ASN A 104 -15.68 -10.86 -15.58
C ASN A 104 -14.26 -11.22 -16.07
N LEU A 105 -14.09 -11.62 -17.34
CA LEU A 105 -12.78 -11.83 -17.97
C LEU A 105 -12.11 -10.50 -18.33
N THR A 106 -11.70 -9.78 -17.28
CA THR A 106 -10.96 -8.53 -17.38
C THR A 106 -9.79 -8.57 -16.41
N ASP A 107 -8.75 -7.76 -16.64
CA ASP A 107 -7.57 -7.75 -15.77
C ASP A 107 -7.98 -7.50 -14.30
N GLY A 108 -8.84 -6.51 -14.09
CA GLY A 108 -9.40 -6.23 -12.77
C GLY A 108 -10.30 -7.34 -12.23
N GLY A 109 -11.07 -8.02 -13.08
CA GLY A 109 -11.92 -9.14 -12.65
C GLY A 109 -11.13 -10.37 -12.18
N LEU A 110 -9.92 -10.58 -12.70
CA LEU A 110 -9.06 -11.69 -12.28
C LEU A 110 -8.24 -11.37 -11.01
N GLU A 111 -7.85 -10.10 -10.79
CA GLU A 111 -6.92 -9.72 -9.70
C GLU A 111 -7.27 -8.44 -8.92
N ASP A 112 -7.63 -7.34 -9.59
CA ASP A 112 -7.60 -6.00 -8.94
C ASP A 112 -8.92 -5.55 -8.30
N ASN A 113 -10.05 -6.07 -8.75
CA ASN A 113 -11.38 -5.68 -8.27
C ASN A 113 -11.69 -6.36 -6.92
N VAL A 114 -12.60 -5.76 -6.16
CA VAL A 114 -13.22 -6.44 -5.01
C VAL A 114 -14.27 -7.43 -5.53
N GLU A 115 -13.87 -8.68 -5.69
CA GLU A 115 -14.69 -9.75 -6.27
C GLU A 115 -15.03 -10.86 -5.27
N LEU A 116 -16.16 -11.52 -5.49
CA LEU A 116 -16.55 -12.74 -4.79
C LEU A 116 -16.81 -13.83 -5.82
N ASN A 117 -16.04 -14.91 -5.74
CA ASN A 117 -16.27 -16.11 -6.53
C ASN A 117 -16.39 -17.33 -5.62
N TYR A 118 -17.14 -18.33 -6.07
CA TYR A 118 -17.31 -19.59 -5.38
C TYR A 118 -16.80 -20.73 -6.27
N LYS A 119 -15.80 -21.45 -5.76
CA LYS A 119 -15.29 -22.68 -6.38
C LYS A 119 -16.21 -23.85 -6.02
N ILE A 120 -16.65 -24.56 -7.06
CA ILE A 120 -17.52 -25.74 -7.01
C ILE A 120 -16.75 -26.92 -7.60
N THR A 121 -16.67 -28.01 -6.85
CA THR A 121 -16.06 -29.29 -7.28
C THR A 121 -17.05 -30.45 -7.14
N ASN A 122 -18.29 -30.17 -6.73
CA ASN A 122 -19.37 -31.15 -6.73
C ASN A 122 -19.78 -31.44 -8.18
N GLN A 123 -19.62 -32.70 -8.61
CA GLN A 123 -19.82 -33.08 -10.02
C GLN A 123 -21.27 -32.91 -10.47
N LYS A 124 -22.26 -33.14 -9.60
CA LYS A 124 -23.68 -32.93 -9.94
C LYS A 124 -23.97 -31.46 -10.27
N ASP A 125 -23.42 -30.56 -9.46
CA ASP A 125 -23.58 -29.11 -9.68
C ASP A 125 -22.84 -28.65 -10.94
N CYS A 126 -21.62 -29.16 -11.16
CA CYS A 126 -20.86 -28.88 -12.39
C CYS A 126 -21.57 -29.36 -13.65
N LEU A 127 -22.18 -30.56 -13.62
CA LEU A 127 -22.97 -31.07 -14.74
C LEU A 127 -24.26 -30.27 -14.97
N ALA A 128 -24.90 -29.77 -13.90
CA ALA A 128 -26.03 -28.85 -14.01
C ALA A 128 -25.62 -27.53 -14.69
N ILE A 129 -24.45 -26.98 -14.33
CA ILE A 129 -23.87 -25.80 -14.97
C ILE A 129 -23.58 -26.06 -16.45
N LEU A 130 -23.00 -27.22 -16.77
CA LEU A 130 -22.74 -27.61 -18.16
C LEU A 130 -24.04 -27.71 -18.98
N ASN A 131 -25.08 -28.33 -18.40
CA ASN A 131 -26.38 -28.43 -19.07
C ASN A 131 -27.00 -27.06 -19.29
N TRP A 132 -26.94 -26.18 -18.29
CA TRP A 132 -27.37 -24.79 -18.41
C TRP A 132 -26.63 -24.06 -19.53
N PHE A 133 -25.30 -24.18 -19.62
CA PHE A 133 -24.52 -23.61 -20.72
C PHE A 133 -25.00 -24.13 -22.07
N LYS A 134 -25.18 -25.45 -22.22
CA LYS A 134 -25.60 -26.08 -23.48
C LYS A 134 -26.97 -25.63 -23.94
N ILE A 135 -27.90 -25.39 -23.03
CA ILE A 135 -29.22 -24.85 -23.34
C ILE A 135 -29.07 -23.44 -23.93
N LEU A 136 -28.34 -22.57 -23.24
CA LEU A 136 -28.16 -21.18 -23.69
C LEU A 136 -27.36 -21.09 -24.99
N TYR A 137 -26.38 -21.96 -25.19
CA TYR A 137 -25.61 -22.01 -26.44
C TYR A 137 -26.50 -22.30 -27.65
N LYS A 138 -27.51 -23.18 -27.52
CA LYS A 138 -28.47 -23.45 -28.60
C LYS A 138 -29.33 -22.25 -28.99
N GLU A 139 -29.55 -21.34 -28.05
CA GLU A 139 -30.29 -20.09 -28.27
C GLU A 139 -29.36 -18.92 -28.64
N SER A 140 -28.05 -19.16 -28.68
CA SER A 140 -27.07 -18.12 -28.97
C SER A 140 -26.96 -17.84 -30.46
N PHE A 141 -26.57 -16.61 -30.80
CA PHE A 141 -26.28 -16.20 -32.16
C PHE A 141 -24.87 -16.66 -32.54
N PRO A 142 -24.70 -17.33 -33.70
CA PRO A 142 -23.39 -17.76 -34.16
C PRO A 142 -22.50 -16.56 -34.49
N LEU A 143 -21.17 -16.75 -34.39
CA LEU A 143 -20.16 -15.75 -34.78
C LEU A 143 -20.03 -15.62 -36.32
N THR A 144 -21.12 -15.32 -37.02
CA THR A 144 -21.11 -15.01 -38.45
C THR A 144 -20.58 -13.60 -38.71
N GLU A 145 -20.12 -13.34 -39.94
CA GLU A 145 -19.71 -11.99 -40.36
C GLU A 145 -20.81 -10.96 -40.10
N GLU A 146 -22.05 -11.29 -40.47
CA GLU A 146 -23.23 -10.44 -40.28
C GLU A 146 -23.45 -10.08 -38.80
N ASN A 147 -23.44 -11.07 -37.89
CA ASN A 147 -23.69 -10.82 -36.48
C ASN A 147 -22.58 -9.99 -35.83
N ILE A 148 -21.31 -10.20 -36.21
CA ILE A 148 -20.21 -9.43 -35.65
C ILE A 148 -20.21 -8.00 -36.21
N LEU A 149 -20.51 -7.80 -37.51
CA LEU A 149 -20.64 -6.46 -38.10
C LEU A 149 -21.75 -5.66 -37.42
N ALA A 150 -22.92 -6.26 -37.20
CA ALA A 150 -24.02 -5.60 -36.47
C ALA A 150 -23.60 -5.17 -35.05
N TYR A 151 -22.81 -6.00 -34.36
CA TYR A 151 -22.25 -5.63 -33.06
C TYR A 151 -21.17 -4.55 -33.14
N GLU A 152 -20.29 -4.60 -34.15
CA GLU A 152 -19.24 -3.59 -34.38
C GLU A 152 -19.84 -2.20 -34.57
N GLU A 153 -20.86 -2.08 -35.42
CA GLU A 153 -21.58 -0.82 -35.66
C GLU A 153 -22.19 -0.27 -34.35
N GLN A 154 -22.84 -1.13 -33.57
CA GLN A 154 -23.38 -0.75 -32.26
C GLN A 154 -22.28 -0.36 -31.25
N PHE A 155 -21.18 -1.09 -31.21
CA PHE A 155 -20.08 -0.85 -30.28
C PHE A 155 -19.43 0.51 -30.53
N TYR A 156 -19.07 0.80 -31.78
CA TYR A 156 -18.37 2.03 -32.14
C TYR A 156 -19.28 3.27 -32.07
N SER A 157 -20.57 3.14 -32.39
CA SER A 157 -21.54 4.24 -32.23
C SER A 157 -21.74 4.64 -30.77
N ASN A 158 -21.58 3.72 -29.81
CA ASN A 158 -21.77 3.99 -28.39
C ASN A 158 -20.48 4.39 -27.64
N ALA A 159 -19.30 4.29 -28.26
CA ALA A 159 -18.01 4.42 -27.59
C ALA A 159 -17.81 5.78 -26.89
N GLU A 160 -18.21 6.89 -27.53
CA GLU A 160 -18.10 8.23 -26.93
C GLU A 160 -19.05 8.41 -25.75
N ILE A 161 -20.29 7.93 -25.90
CA ILE A 161 -21.34 7.96 -24.88
C ILE A 161 -20.87 7.19 -23.64
N GLU A 162 -20.32 5.98 -23.81
CA GLU A 162 -19.79 5.18 -22.72
C GLU A 162 -18.64 5.87 -21.99
N LYS A 163 -17.71 6.49 -22.75
CA LYS A 163 -16.58 7.23 -22.19
C LYS A 163 -17.06 8.38 -21.30
N ASP A 164 -18.09 9.10 -21.73
CA ASP A 164 -18.66 10.21 -20.97
C ASP A 164 -19.47 9.76 -19.75
N ILE A 165 -20.23 8.68 -19.86
CA ILE A 165 -20.88 8.04 -18.71
C ILE A 165 -19.84 7.62 -17.67
N LYS A 166 -18.72 7.01 -18.10
CA LYS A 166 -17.64 6.59 -17.21
C LYS A 166 -16.96 7.77 -16.51
N LYS A 167 -16.73 8.89 -17.21
CA LYS A 167 -16.21 10.12 -16.60
C LYS A 167 -17.19 10.65 -15.54
N LYS A 168 -18.49 10.72 -15.86
CA LYS A 168 -19.54 11.17 -14.92
C LYS A 168 -19.63 10.27 -13.69
N ARG A 169 -19.52 8.95 -13.83
CA ARG A 169 -19.48 8.00 -12.70
C ARG A 169 -18.26 8.25 -11.81
N LYS A 170 -17.09 8.53 -12.39
CA LYS A 170 -15.86 8.84 -11.64
C LYS A 170 -15.87 10.21 -10.95
N SER A 171 -16.64 11.17 -11.46
CA SER A 171 -16.72 12.51 -10.86
C SER A 171 -17.63 12.58 -9.62
N ILE A 172 -18.37 11.51 -9.32
CA ILE A 172 -19.20 11.44 -8.12
C ILE A 172 -18.31 11.51 -6.88
N LYS A 173 -18.44 12.61 -6.14
CA LYS A 173 -17.84 12.77 -4.81
C LYS A 173 -18.83 12.26 -3.76
N LEU A 174 -18.73 10.98 -3.43
CA LEU A 174 -19.49 10.42 -2.32
C LEU A 174 -18.89 10.91 -0.99
N LYS A 175 -19.70 11.60 -0.19
CA LYS A 175 -19.38 11.82 1.22
C LYS A 175 -19.52 10.47 1.92
N LYS A 176 -18.39 9.84 2.24
CA LYS A 176 -18.41 8.61 3.04
C LYS A 176 -18.99 8.98 4.40
N THR A 177 -20.11 8.37 4.80
CA THR A 177 -20.51 8.37 6.20
C THR A 177 -19.36 7.72 6.95
N VAL A 178 -18.59 8.53 7.66
CA VAL A 178 -17.64 8.02 8.63
C VAL A 178 -18.55 7.41 9.70
N TYR A 179 -18.77 6.10 9.64
CA TYR A 179 -18.91 5.38 10.89
C TYR A 179 -17.61 5.67 11.61
N THR A 180 -17.65 6.67 12.50
CA THR A 180 -16.71 6.76 13.58
C THR A 180 -16.96 5.48 14.38
N ASN A 181 -16.31 4.38 13.97
CA ASN A 181 -15.70 3.53 14.97
C ASN A 181 -14.77 4.47 15.69
N ASN A 182 -15.32 5.11 16.72
CA ASN A 182 -14.71 6.16 17.48
C ASN A 182 -13.72 5.39 18.37
N SER A 183 -12.64 4.94 17.72
CA SER A 183 -11.63 4.00 18.22
C SER A 183 -10.97 4.51 19.49
N LEU A 184 -11.10 5.82 19.75
CA LEU A 184 -10.64 6.48 20.95
C LEU A 184 -11.71 6.50 22.07
N GLU A 185 -13.01 6.44 21.77
CA GLU A 185 -14.06 6.42 22.82
C GLU A 185 -14.03 5.15 23.65
N SER A 186 -13.55 4.05 23.08
CA SER A 186 -13.40 2.77 23.78
C SER A 186 -12.10 2.66 24.59
N ILE A 187 -11.23 3.66 24.54
CA ILE A 187 -9.93 3.65 25.23
C ILE A 187 -10.07 4.42 26.55
N ASP A 188 -9.60 3.82 27.64
CA ASP A 188 -9.42 4.54 28.89
C ASP A 188 -8.15 5.40 28.81
N PHE A 189 -8.32 6.72 28.86
CA PHE A 189 -7.24 7.70 28.82
C PHE A 189 -6.76 8.17 30.19
N SER A 190 -7.34 7.66 31.28
CA SER A 190 -7.01 8.07 32.65
C SER A 190 -5.50 8.01 32.91
N ASP A 191 -4.86 6.91 32.51
CA ASP A 191 -3.44 6.62 32.71
C ASP A 191 -2.58 6.89 31.44
N ARG A 192 -3.14 7.33 30.31
CA ARG A 192 -2.33 7.53 29.08
C ARG A 192 -1.55 8.85 29.13
N TYR A 193 -0.27 8.86 28.75
CA TYR A 193 0.52 10.10 28.73
C TYR A 193 -0.10 11.13 27.77
N PHE A 194 -0.37 10.70 26.54
CA PHE A 194 -1.15 11.47 25.61
C PHE A 194 -2.64 11.17 25.82
N LYS A 195 -3.35 12.13 26.40
CA LYS A 195 -4.81 12.14 26.52
C LYS A 195 -5.52 12.19 25.16
N LYS A 196 -6.83 11.92 25.18
CA LYS A 196 -7.68 11.79 23.99
C LYS A 196 -7.59 13.02 23.06
N GLU A 197 -7.61 14.21 23.64
CA GLU A 197 -7.50 15.51 22.96
C GLU A 197 -6.21 15.63 22.14
N HIS A 198 -5.09 15.10 22.63
CA HIS A 198 -3.82 15.13 21.91
C HIS A 198 -3.87 14.28 20.64
N HIS A 199 -4.55 13.14 20.67
CA HIS A 199 -4.76 12.28 19.49
C HIS A 199 -5.80 12.86 18.53
N LEU A 200 -6.87 13.49 19.04
CA LEU A 200 -7.90 14.13 18.22
C LEU A 200 -7.33 15.21 17.31
N ALA A 201 -6.22 15.86 17.68
CA ALA A 201 -5.49 16.82 16.85
C ALA A 201 -5.07 16.26 15.46
N PHE A 202 -5.06 14.94 15.30
CA PHE A 202 -4.65 14.25 14.07
C PHE A 202 -5.80 13.54 13.36
N ARG A 203 -7.06 13.85 13.71
CA ARG A 203 -8.23 13.30 12.99
C ARG A 203 -8.31 13.85 11.58
N ARG A 204 -8.83 13.05 10.67
CA ARG A 204 -8.82 13.32 9.22
C ARG A 204 -9.56 14.60 8.85
N GLU A 205 -10.60 14.93 9.60
CA GLU A 205 -11.48 16.09 9.42
C GLU A 205 -10.71 17.41 9.51
N ILE A 206 -9.62 17.45 10.28
CA ILE A 206 -8.86 18.68 10.51
C ILE A 206 -7.50 18.70 9.81
N TRP A 207 -7.06 17.66 9.10
CA TRP A 207 -5.69 17.59 8.51
C TRP A 207 -5.27 18.82 7.69
N SER A 208 -6.20 19.40 6.94
CA SER A 208 -5.98 20.57 6.08
C SER A 208 -6.64 21.84 6.64
N ASN A 209 -7.29 21.75 7.81
CA ASN A 209 -7.95 22.87 8.46
C ASN A 209 -6.92 23.75 9.17
N ASN A 210 -7.01 25.07 8.94
CA ASN A 210 -6.15 26.09 9.52
C ASN A 210 -6.94 27.14 10.32
N SER A 211 -8.16 26.82 10.76
CA SER A 211 -8.92 27.66 11.68
C SER A 211 -8.24 27.73 13.06
N ASN A 212 -8.56 28.76 13.85
CA ASN A 212 -8.02 28.92 15.19
C ASN A 212 -8.35 27.72 16.09
N GLU A 213 -9.53 27.13 15.94
CA GLU A 213 -9.97 25.94 16.68
C GLU A 213 -9.07 24.74 16.35
N ALA A 214 -8.86 24.44 15.06
CA ALA A 214 -8.00 23.34 14.64
C ALA A 214 -6.54 23.54 15.06
N ILE A 215 -6.08 24.79 15.10
CA ILE A 215 -4.73 25.14 15.58
C ILE A 215 -4.63 24.94 17.09
N ASN A 216 -5.63 25.39 17.86
CA ASN A 216 -5.67 25.20 19.31
C ASN A 216 -5.67 23.72 19.69
N GLU A 217 -6.39 22.87 18.97
CA GLU A 217 -6.36 21.43 19.20
C GLU A 217 -4.96 20.82 19.00
N ARG A 218 -4.23 21.27 17.98
CA ARG A 218 -2.83 20.85 17.76
C ARG A 218 -1.88 21.46 18.80
N GLU A 219 -2.16 22.66 19.28
CA GLU A 219 -1.36 23.30 20.33
C GLU A 219 -1.39 22.48 21.63
N LEU A 220 -2.54 21.88 21.99
CA LEU A 220 -2.61 20.97 23.14
C LEU A 220 -1.64 19.78 22.99
N ALA A 221 -1.64 19.13 21.82
CA ALA A 221 -0.71 18.04 21.53
C ALA A 221 0.76 18.51 21.55
N LYS A 222 1.02 19.72 21.06
CA LYS A 222 2.34 20.34 21.05
C LYS A 222 2.85 20.59 22.46
N ILE A 223 2.04 21.19 23.33
CA ILE A 223 2.37 21.43 24.74
C ILE A 223 2.71 20.11 25.43
N LYS A 224 1.92 19.06 25.22
CA LYS A 224 2.22 17.76 25.82
C LYS A 224 3.53 17.14 25.30
N CYS A 225 3.89 17.39 24.04
CA CYS A 225 5.21 16.99 23.53
C CYS A 225 6.36 17.83 24.13
N GLN A 226 6.12 19.09 24.49
CA GLN A 226 7.10 19.93 25.19
C GLN A 226 7.32 19.46 26.62
N GLU A 227 6.24 19.12 27.35
CA GLU A 227 6.35 18.46 28.66
C GLU A 227 7.16 17.16 28.57
N LEU A 228 6.95 16.38 27.49
CA LEU A 228 7.73 15.16 27.28
C LEU A 228 9.21 15.49 27.09
N HIS A 229 9.53 16.50 26.28
CA HIS A 229 10.90 16.97 26.10
C HIS A 229 11.57 17.32 27.43
N GLU A 230 10.90 18.11 28.27
CA GLU A 230 11.39 18.50 29.60
C GLU A 230 11.62 17.28 30.51
N SER A 231 10.79 16.25 30.39
CA SER A 231 10.92 15.03 31.19
C SER A 231 12.01 14.06 30.71
N ILE A 232 12.45 14.13 29.45
CA ILE A 232 13.42 13.16 28.89
C ILE A 232 14.80 13.77 28.64
N PHE A 233 14.88 14.99 28.11
CA PHE A 233 16.14 15.55 27.62
C PHE A 233 17.22 15.69 28.71
N PRO A 234 16.90 16.12 29.95
CA PRO A 234 17.89 16.18 31.04
C PRO A 234 18.56 14.83 31.35
N TYR A 235 17.88 13.71 31.07
CA TYR A 235 18.35 12.36 31.39
C TYR A 235 19.10 11.67 30.24
N PHE A 236 19.33 12.34 29.10
CA PHE A 236 20.03 11.73 27.97
C PHE A 236 21.42 11.19 28.36
N LYS A 237 22.17 11.94 29.18
CA LYS A 237 23.49 11.53 29.65
C LYS A 237 23.43 10.24 30.49
N ASP A 238 22.43 10.10 31.35
CA ASP A 238 22.23 8.92 32.20
C ASP A 238 21.92 7.66 31.38
N TYR A 239 21.37 7.85 30.17
CA TYR A 239 21.10 6.78 29.21
C TYR A 239 22.24 6.57 28.20
N ASN A 240 23.42 7.17 28.42
CA ASN A 240 24.57 7.15 27.49
C ASN A 240 24.25 7.71 26.09
N ILE A 241 23.26 8.59 25.99
CA ILE A 241 22.92 9.32 24.77
C ILE A 241 23.70 10.63 24.80
N GLN A 242 24.76 10.70 23.99
CA GLN A 242 25.65 11.85 23.94
C GLN A 242 25.42 12.64 22.65
N THR A 243 25.70 13.94 22.64
CA THR A 243 25.74 14.79 21.42
C THR A 243 24.43 15.02 20.67
N LEU A 244 23.33 14.35 21.04
CA LEU A 244 22.01 14.64 20.49
C LEU A 244 21.45 15.91 21.12
N GLU A 245 21.13 16.88 20.27
CA GLU A 245 20.53 18.15 20.66
C GLU A 245 19.11 18.26 20.10
N PRO A 246 18.20 18.99 20.78
CA PRO A 246 16.90 19.33 20.21
C PRO A 246 17.08 20.23 18.97
N ASN A 247 15.98 20.47 18.25
CA ASN A 247 16.00 21.44 17.16
C ASN A 247 16.48 22.81 17.68
N PRO A 248 17.53 23.42 17.08
CA PRO A 248 18.08 24.70 17.55
C PRO A 248 17.06 25.84 17.53
N MET A 249 16.05 25.75 16.67
CA MET A 249 14.93 26.68 16.66
C MET A 249 13.87 26.20 17.65
N SER A 250 13.72 26.90 18.78
CA SER A 250 12.75 26.59 19.83
C SER A 250 11.32 26.41 19.30
N ASP A 251 10.91 27.26 18.36
CA ASP A 251 9.59 27.18 17.71
C ASP A 251 9.38 25.89 16.90
N HIS A 252 10.47 25.21 16.54
CA HIS A 252 10.51 23.98 15.77
C HIS A 252 11.00 22.77 16.58
N LEU A 253 11.09 22.88 17.92
CA LEU A 253 11.32 21.74 18.81
C LEU A 253 10.32 20.63 18.50
N ILE A 254 9.07 21.03 18.32
CA ILE A 254 7.96 20.21 17.85
C ILE A 254 7.58 20.63 16.42
N SER A 255 7.15 19.69 15.61
CA SER A 255 6.70 19.96 14.23
C SER A 255 5.55 20.97 14.16
N MET A 256 5.44 21.65 13.01
CA MET A 256 4.47 22.73 12.79
C MET A 256 3.01 22.29 12.97
N ILE A 257 2.20 23.20 13.52
CA ILE A 257 0.76 23.04 13.78
C ILE A 257 -0.13 23.82 12.80
N ARG A 258 0.48 24.61 11.90
CA ARG A 258 -0.21 25.50 10.94
C ARG A 258 0.10 25.08 9.51
N GLN A 259 -0.81 25.36 8.59
CA GLN A 259 -0.58 25.20 7.16
C GLN A 259 0.41 26.26 6.68
N ILE A 260 1.54 25.83 6.09
CA ILE A 260 2.58 26.73 5.56
C ILE A 260 2.07 27.48 4.34
N ASP A 261 1.36 26.78 3.44
CA ASP A 261 0.76 27.34 2.23
C ASP A 261 -0.74 26.98 2.21
N PRO A 262 -1.62 27.92 2.56
CA PRO A 262 -3.07 27.70 2.52
C PRO A 262 -3.60 27.35 1.12
N THR A 263 -2.88 27.70 0.05
CA THR A 263 -3.28 27.38 -1.33
C THR A 263 -2.92 25.95 -1.73
N LYS A 264 -1.98 25.33 -1.01
CA LYS A 264 -1.53 23.95 -1.20
C LYS A 264 -1.44 23.24 0.15
N PRO A 265 -2.58 23.00 0.83
CA PRO A 265 -2.58 22.46 2.17
C PRO A 265 -1.94 21.07 2.20
N ARG A 266 -1.02 20.86 3.14
CA ARG A 266 -0.41 19.55 3.40
C ARG A 266 -1.11 18.92 4.61
N PRO A 267 -1.41 17.61 4.58
CA PRO A 267 -2.01 16.95 5.73
C PRO A 267 -1.11 17.06 6.97
N ILE A 268 -1.63 17.66 8.05
CA ILE A 268 -1.03 17.58 9.39
C ILE A 268 -1.73 16.43 10.12
N ASN A 269 -1.20 15.22 9.93
CA ASN A 269 -1.78 13.97 10.43
C ASN A 269 -0.94 13.31 11.54
N ALA A 270 0.16 13.95 11.92
CA ALA A 270 1.05 13.50 12.98
C ALA A 270 1.89 14.69 13.47
N MET A 271 2.52 14.53 14.62
CA MET A 271 3.47 15.47 15.19
C MET A 271 4.72 14.74 15.64
N TRP A 272 5.88 15.41 15.62
CA TRP A 272 7.13 14.82 16.05
C TRP A 272 7.97 15.73 16.93
N LEU A 273 8.58 15.12 17.95
CA LEU A 273 9.65 15.65 18.79
C LEU A 273 10.96 15.00 18.33
N SER A 274 11.99 15.78 18.01
CA SER A 274 13.20 15.26 17.35
C SER A 274 14.50 15.78 17.96
N TYR A 275 15.49 14.90 17.99
CA TYR A 275 16.84 15.15 18.47
C TYR A 275 17.86 14.70 17.41
N GLY A 276 18.90 15.50 17.20
CA GLY A 276 19.84 15.30 16.11
C GLY A 276 21.14 16.06 16.31
N LYS A 277 21.73 16.47 15.20
CA LYS A 277 22.99 17.24 15.20
C LYS A 277 22.80 18.61 15.86
N SER A 278 23.82 19.08 16.56
CA SER A 278 23.84 20.41 17.17
C SER A 278 23.85 21.54 16.12
N GLU A 279 23.50 22.75 16.53
CA GLU A 279 23.52 23.93 15.66
C GLU A 279 24.89 24.14 15.00
N ASP A 280 25.97 23.99 15.76
CA ASP A 280 27.34 24.15 15.26
C ASP A 280 27.71 23.07 14.23
N GLN A 281 27.26 21.83 14.45
CA GLN A 281 27.42 20.77 13.46
C GLN A 281 26.66 21.11 12.17
N ILE A 282 25.42 21.60 12.27
CA ILE A 282 24.62 22.03 11.10
C ILE A 282 25.31 23.18 10.36
N LYS A 283 25.87 24.17 11.06
CA LYS A 283 26.63 25.27 10.46
C LYS A 283 27.81 24.79 9.62
N ASN A 284 28.46 23.69 9.99
CA ASN A 284 29.54 23.13 9.18
C ASN A 284 29.04 22.58 7.83
N TYR A 285 27.85 21.99 7.79
CA TYR A 285 27.23 21.55 6.53
C TYR A 285 26.86 22.76 5.67
N GLN A 286 26.30 23.80 6.27
CA GLN A 286 25.93 25.04 5.59
C GLN A 286 27.12 25.75 4.91
N LYS A 287 28.33 25.64 5.46
CA LYS A 287 29.54 26.24 4.88
C LYS A 287 30.00 25.57 3.57
N ILE A 288 29.72 24.28 3.40
CA ILE A 288 30.20 23.49 2.26
C ILE A 288 29.15 23.31 1.15
N VAL A 289 27.90 23.64 1.43
CA VAL A 289 26.80 23.59 0.44
C VAL A 289 26.44 25.00 0.00
N GLY A 290 26.23 25.20 -1.30
CA GLY A 290 25.81 26.50 -1.85
C GLY A 290 24.48 26.97 -1.27
N SER A 291 24.21 28.28 -1.34
CA SER A 291 22.98 28.92 -0.85
C SER A 291 21.70 28.41 -1.54
N ASP A 292 21.85 27.77 -2.69
CA ASP A 292 20.83 27.09 -3.47
C ASP A 292 20.45 25.70 -2.94
N GLN A 293 21.31 25.05 -2.14
CA GLN A 293 21.06 23.74 -1.54
C GLN A 293 20.40 23.83 -0.16
N LYS A 294 19.33 24.65 -0.04
CA LYS A 294 18.59 24.92 1.21
C LYS A 294 18.19 23.68 2.01
N ALA A 295 17.98 22.55 1.33
CA ALA A 295 17.65 21.31 1.99
C ALA A 295 18.81 20.74 2.83
N LYS A 296 20.05 20.88 2.39
CA LYS A 296 21.23 20.36 3.10
C LYS A 296 21.68 21.25 4.26
N GLN A 297 20.91 22.31 4.54
CA GLN A 297 21.27 23.38 5.47
C GLN A 297 20.47 23.34 6.77
N THR A 298 19.50 22.41 6.95
CA THR A 298 18.62 22.45 8.14
C THR A 298 18.54 21.12 8.88
N PHE A 299 18.32 21.21 10.19
CA PHE A 299 18.24 20.09 11.14
C PHE A 299 17.39 18.91 10.65
N ILE A 300 16.22 19.17 10.05
CA ILE A 300 15.27 18.13 9.64
C ILE A 300 15.77 17.26 8.47
N HIS A 301 16.82 17.67 7.77
CA HIS A 301 17.40 16.93 6.65
C HIS A 301 18.61 16.08 7.06
N HIS A 302 18.85 15.92 8.35
CA HIS A 302 19.83 14.97 8.88
C HIS A 302 19.13 13.82 9.61
N ALA A 303 19.89 12.76 9.87
CA ALA A 303 19.43 11.67 10.72
C ALA A 303 19.00 12.23 12.10
N ARG A 304 17.91 11.68 12.65
CA ARG A 304 17.37 12.12 13.94
C ARG A 304 16.75 10.96 14.71
N LEU A 305 16.90 10.98 16.03
CA LEU A 305 16.03 10.20 16.91
C LEU A 305 14.76 11.02 17.14
N GLN A 306 13.60 10.40 17.04
CA GLN A 306 12.33 11.10 17.16
C GLN A 306 11.25 10.23 17.80
N LEU A 307 10.36 10.90 18.53
CA LEU A 307 9.04 10.39 18.83
C LEU A 307 8.04 11.03 17.86
N LYS A 308 7.15 10.22 17.30
CA LYS A 308 6.02 10.62 16.47
C LYS A 308 4.73 10.21 17.16
N ILE A 309 3.77 11.11 17.25
CA ILE A 309 2.39 10.81 17.65
C ILE A 309 1.46 11.02 16.45
N ASP A 310 0.49 10.12 16.27
CA ASP A 310 -0.63 10.30 15.34
C ASP A 310 -1.97 9.96 16.01
N PHE A 311 -3.04 9.85 15.19
CA PHE A 311 -4.39 9.60 15.68
C PHE A 311 -4.53 8.28 16.46
N LYS A 312 -3.70 7.25 16.19
CA LYS A 312 -3.85 5.91 16.78
C LYS A 312 -2.58 5.31 17.37
N ASN A 313 -1.42 5.87 17.04
CA ASN A 313 -0.14 5.24 17.36
C ASN A 313 0.87 6.27 17.84
N ILE A 314 1.86 5.76 18.55
CA ILE A 314 3.08 6.47 18.90
C ILE A 314 4.23 5.65 18.35
N GLY A 315 5.18 6.31 17.70
CA GLY A 315 6.34 5.67 17.10
C GLY A 315 7.64 6.32 17.56
N ILE A 316 8.64 5.50 17.87
CA ILE A 316 9.93 5.97 18.37
C ILE A 316 11.02 5.43 17.45
N TYR A 317 11.69 6.33 16.73
CA TYR A 317 12.49 5.98 15.56
C TYR A 317 13.83 6.69 15.50
N LEU A 318 14.80 6.03 14.86
CA LEU A 318 15.86 6.66 14.08
C LEU A 318 15.30 6.89 12.67
N LEU A 319 15.23 8.15 12.25
CA LEU A 319 14.67 8.57 10.96
C LEU A 319 15.72 9.27 10.10
N PHE A 320 15.75 8.94 8.81
CA PHE A 320 16.33 9.75 7.75
C PHE A 320 15.21 10.31 6.88
N ALA A 321 15.19 11.63 6.70
CA ALA A 321 14.13 12.33 5.98
C ALA A 321 14.04 11.92 4.50
N LYS A 322 12.94 12.29 3.84
CA LYS A 322 12.67 12.02 2.42
C LYS A 322 12.51 13.27 1.54
N GLU A 323 12.26 14.42 2.17
CA GLU A 323 11.96 15.66 1.42
C GLU A 323 13.26 16.32 0.98
N ASN A 324 13.31 16.84 -0.26
CA ASN A 324 14.41 17.61 -0.84
C ASN A 324 15.81 16.99 -0.61
N GLU A 325 16.03 15.73 -0.97
CA GLU A 325 17.32 15.05 -0.67
C GLU A 325 17.59 14.87 0.83
N GLY A 326 16.52 14.72 1.62
CA GLY A 326 16.60 14.53 3.06
C GLY A 326 17.52 13.38 3.49
N GLY A 327 18.42 13.67 4.41
CA GLY A 327 19.37 12.73 4.97
C GLY A 327 20.55 12.40 4.05
N ILE A 328 20.75 13.08 2.92
CA ILE A 328 21.74 12.70 1.90
C ILE A 328 23.15 12.43 2.45
N PHE A 329 23.69 13.34 3.28
CA PHE A 329 25.02 13.16 3.86
C PHE A 329 25.11 11.90 4.72
N ASP A 330 24.11 11.67 5.56
CA ASP A 330 24.08 10.54 6.48
C ASP A 330 23.83 9.22 5.71
N ARG A 331 22.92 9.23 4.72
CA ARG A 331 22.63 8.09 3.85
C ARG A 331 23.83 7.69 2.99
N ASP A 332 24.49 8.66 2.36
CA ASP A 332 25.66 8.41 1.52
C ASP A 332 26.84 7.92 2.35
N PHE A 333 27.07 8.53 3.52
CA PHE A 333 28.06 8.06 4.47
C PHE A 333 27.79 6.61 4.88
N PHE A 334 26.57 6.29 5.30
CA PHE A 334 26.18 4.94 5.67
C PHE A 334 26.37 3.95 4.51
N LYS A 335 25.87 4.29 3.31
CA LYS A 335 25.96 3.44 2.12
C LYS A 335 27.40 3.14 1.72
N ASN A 336 28.30 4.12 1.80
CA ASN A 336 29.71 3.94 1.50
C ASN A 336 30.40 3.06 2.54
N ASN A 337 30.14 3.28 3.83
CA ASN A 337 30.71 2.48 4.91
C ASN A 337 30.21 1.02 4.89
N MET A 338 28.95 0.79 4.50
CA MET A 338 28.37 -0.56 4.38
C MET A 338 29.07 -1.44 3.33
N ARG A 339 29.98 -0.91 2.50
CA ARG A 339 30.85 -1.72 1.62
C ARG A 339 31.93 -2.46 2.40
N ASN A 340 32.39 -1.90 3.52
CA ASN A 340 33.37 -2.52 4.40
C ASN A 340 32.73 -3.64 5.23
N LYS A 341 33.30 -4.85 5.17
CA LYS A 341 32.74 -6.03 5.85
C LYS A 341 32.66 -5.85 7.37
N THR A 342 33.69 -5.32 8.03
CA THR A 342 33.69 -5.10 9.48
C THR A 342 32.60 -4.12 9.90
N TYR A 343 32.40 -3.04 9.14
CA TYR A 343 31.29 -2.11 9.39
C TYR A 343 29.94 -2.80 9.21
N ARG A 344 29.77 -3.58 8.13
CA ARG A 344 28.55 -4.34 7.84
C ARG A 344 28.21 -5.33 8.95
N ASP A 345 29.20 -6.10 9.41
CA ASP A 345 29.05 -7.09 10.47
C ASP A 345 28.67 -6.42 11.79
N LYS A 346 29.28 -5.28 12.12
CA LYS A 346 28.92 -4.49 13.30
C LYS A 346 27.50 -3.94 13.21
N PHE A 347 27.08 -3.44 12.05
CA PHE A 347 25.72 -2.93 11.83
C PHE A 347 24.70 -4.04 12.05
N TYR A 348 24.96 -5.20 11.44
CA TYR A 348 24.14 -6.40 11.60
C TYR A 348 24.03 -6.84 13.05
N GLN A 349 25.14 -6.89 13.79
CA GLN A 349 25.13 -7.24 15.21
C GLN A 349 24.25 -6.30 16.03
N ILE A 350 24.30 -4.99 15.78
CA ILE A 350 23.48 -4.01 16.50
C ILE A 350 22.00 -4.19 16.13
N ILE A 351 21.68 -4.30 14.83
CA ILE A 351 20.30 -4.51 14.36
C ILE A 351 19.71 -5.79 14.94
N ASN A 352 20.43 -6.91 14.86
CA ASN A 352 19.96 -8.21 15.37
C ASN A 352 19.92 -8.29 16.91
N SER A 353 20.55 -7.33 17.61
CA SER A 353 20.47 -7.21 19.07
C SER A 353 19.24 -6.41 19.55
N LEU A 354 18.55 -5.72 18.64
CA LEU A 354 17.32 -5.01 18.97
C LEU A 354 16.22 -6.02 19.35
N PRO A 355 15.26 -5.64 20.22
CA PRO A 355 14.09 -6.47 20.53
C PRO A 355 13.26 -6.84 19.28
N ASN A 356 12.57 -7.99 19.35
CA ASN A 356 11.86 -8.62 18.22
C ASN A 356 10.76 -7.77 17.57
N ASP A 357 10.28 -6.74 18.25
CA ASP A 357 9.25 -5.82 17.79
C ASP A 357 9.81 -4.57 17.09
N PHE A 358 11.14 -4.45 16.98
CA PHE A 358 11.79 -3.42 16.17
C PHE A 358 11.77 -3.78 14.70
N PHE A 359 11.56 -2.77 13.86
CA PHE A 359 11.60 -2.89 12.42
C PHE A 359 12.62 -1.95 11.78
N ILE A 360 13.04 -2.32 10.58
CA ILE A 360 13.77 -1.47 9.64
C ILE A 360 12.95 -1.30 8.37
N ALA A 361 12.76 -0.05 7.95
CA ALA A 361 12.04 0.30 6.74
C ALA A 361 12.95 1.07 5.77
N VAL A 362 13.14 0.52 4.56
CA VAL A 362 14.05 1.04 3.53
C VAL A 362 13.42 0.89 2.15
N GLY A 363 13.42 1.97 1.37
CA GLY A 363 12.92 1.94 -0.02
C GLY A 363 11.42 1.67 -0.16
N GLY A 364 10.64 1.80 0.92
CA GLY A 364 9.22 1.43 0.97
C GLY A 364 8.96 -0.04 1.33
N ASN A 365 10.00 -0.80 1.68
CA ASN A 365 9.89 -2.14 2.26
C ASN A 365 10.11 -2.05 3.78
N THR A 366 9.47 -2.92 4.54
CA THR A 366 9.60 -3.02 6.00
C THR A 366 9.89 -4.47 6.36
N GLU A 367 10.80 -4.69 7.30
CA GLU A 367 11.13 -6.00 7.85
C GLU A 367 11.48 -5.88 9.34
N TYR A 368 11.24 -6.93 10.13
CA TYR A 368 11.68 -6.96 11.53
C TYR A 368 13.20 -7.11 11.63
N CYS A 369 13.81 -6.43 12.58
CA CYS A 369 15.27 -6.36 12.73
C CYS A 369 15.92 -7.74 12.93
N ASN A 370 15.22 -8.68 13.57
CA ASN A 370 15.73 -10.01 13.89
C ASN A 370 15.46 -11.07 12.79
N ASN A 371 14.85 -10.68 11.67
CA ASN A 371 14.54 -11.61 10.58
C ASN A 371 15.70 -11.79 9.58
N PHE A 372 16.77 -11.00 9.70
CA PHE A 372 17.94 -11.11 8.82
C PHE A 372 18.90 -12.20 9.33
N ASN A 373 19.26 -13.14 8.46
CA ASN A 373 20.10 -14.29 8.79
C ASN A 373 21.60 -14.01 8.62
N SER A 374 21.98 -12.88 8.00
CA SER A 374 23.37 -12.50 7.77
C SER A 374 23.54 -10.99 7.57
N SER A 375 24.78 -10.50 7.71
CA SER A 375 25.12 -9.10 7.41
C SER A 375 25.01 -8.78 5.92
N GLU A 376 25.22 -9.78 5.04
CA GLU A 376 24.98 -9.68 3.60
C GLU A 376 23.50 -9.48 3.27
N GLU A 377 22.60 -10.25 3.88
CA GLU A 377 21.15 -10.13 3.65
C GLU A 377 20.62 -8.75 4.06
N LEU A 378 21.02 -8.28 5.24
CA LEU A 378 20.68 -6.94 5.72
C LEU A 378 21.26 -5.86 4.80
N HIS A 379 22.47 -6.05 4.28
CA HIS A 379 23.06 -5.10 3.33
C HIS A 379 22.30 -5.02 2.00
N GLU A 380 21.90 -6.16 1.43
CA GLU A 380 21.06 -6.18 0.23
C GLU A 380 19.70 -5.51 0.48
N PHE A 381 19.13 -5.69 1.67
CA PHE A 381 17.92 -4.95 2.07
C PHE A 381 18.18 -3.43 2.10
N CYS A 382 19.26 -2.99 2.74
CA CYS A 382 19.63 -1.57 2.81
C CYS A 382 19.97 -0.96 1.44
N LYS A 383 20.43 -1.74 0.45
CA LYS A 383 20.67 -1.24 -0.92
C LYS A 383 19.41 -0.77 -1.63
N LYS A 384 18.23 -1.19 -1.18
CA LYS A 384 16.93 -0.72 -1.70
C LYS A 384 16.64 0.74 -1.33
N ASP A 385 17.53 1.41 -0.59
CA ASP A 385 17.31 2.77 -0.15
C ASP A 385 16.99 3.72 -1.31
N ASN A 386 16.01 4.58 -1.07
CA ASN A 386 15.51 5.55 -2.02
C ASN A 386 15.31 6.87 -1.28
N ILE A 387 16.02 7.90 -1.71
CA ILE A 387 16.01 9.22 -1.06
C ILE A 387 14.62 9.89 -1.06
N GLN A 388 13.70 9.45 -1.92
CA GLN A 388 12.30 9.91 -1.95
C GLN A 388 11.41 9.20 -0.91
N LYS A 389 11.95 8.25 -0.15
CA LYS A 389 11.25 7.49 0.90
C LYS A 389 11.99 7.66 2.23
N TYR A 390 11.25 7.55 3.34
CA TYR A 390 11.88 7.54 4.65
C TYR A 390 12.71 6.27 4.82
N PHE A 391 13.86 6.40 5.49
CA PHE A 391 14.58 5.27 6.08
C PHE A 391 14.31 5.34 7.59
N ILE A 392 13.71 4.29 8.14
CA ILE A 392 13.33 4.20 9.55
C ILE A 392 13.95 2.96 10.18
N ILE A 393 14.45 3.09 11.40
CA ILE A 393 14.67 1.96 12.31
C ILE A 393 14.00 2.33 13.63
N GLY A 394 13.14 1.47 14.18
CA GLY A 394 12.48 1.76 15.44
C GLY A 394 11.29 0.85 15.73
N LYS A 395 10.39 1.36 16.57
CA LYS A 395 9.23 0.61 17.07
C LYS A 395 7.97 1.49 17.04
N ASP A 396 6.84 0.85 16.73
CA ASP A 396 5.50 1.42 16.82
C ASP A 396 4.75 0.86 18.03
N PHE A 397 3.93 1.69 18.65
CA PHE A 397 3.07 1.38 19.78
C PHE A 397 1.63 1.75 19.46
N GLN A 398 0.70 0.89 19.89
CA GLN A 398 -0.71 1.27 20.02
C GLN A 398 -0.88 2.14 21.27
N ILE A 399 -1.84 3.08 21.24
CA ILE A 399 -2.15 3.95 22.40
C ILE A 399 -2.46 3.13 23.68
N THR A 400 -3.01 1.94 23.50
CA THR A 400 -3.39 1.02 24.58
C THR A 400 -2.21 0.27 25.20
N ASP A 401 -1.03 0.30 24.59
CA ASP A 401 0.14 -0.42 25.08
C ASP A 401 0.58 0.15 26.44
N ILE A 402 0.98 -0.70 27.38
CA ILE A 402 1.23 -0.29 28.77
C ILE A 402 2.35 0.74 28.89
N GLU A 403 3.27 0.75 27.93
CA GLU A 403 4.36 1.71 27.78
C GLU A 403 3.87 3.12 27.48
N MET A 404 2.66 3.30 26.93
CA MET A 404 2.11 4.61 26.60
C MET A 404 1.43 5.31 27.80
N SER A 405 1.64 4.80 29.03
CA SER A 405 1.12 5.42 30.24
C SER A 405 1.84 6.73 30.60
N GLU A 406 1.23 7.55 31.47
CA GLU A 406 1.76 8.81 31.99
C GLU A 406 3.16 8.62 32.61
N THR A 407 3.38 7.50 33.28
CA THR A 407 4.64 7.18 33.96
C THR A 407 5.64 6.45 33.06
N ASN A 408 5.16 5.61 32.14
CA ASN A 408 6.05 4.74 31.37
C ASN A 408 6.56 5.40 30.08
N LEU A 409 5.79 6.27 29.42
CA LEU A 409 6.18 6.79 28.11
C LEU A 409 7.54 7.53 28.11
N PRO A 410 7.84 8.43 29.08
CA PRO A 410 9.15 9.08 29.14
C PRO A 410 10.30 8.08 29.31
N ILE A 411 10.11 7.09 30.19
CA ILE A 411 11.11 6.05 30.48
C ILE A 411 11.34 5.17 29.25
N GLU A 412 10.27 4.75 28.59
CA GLU A 412 10.35 3.90 27.40
C GLU A 412 11.00 4.65 26.24
N THR A 413 10.70 5.94 26.08
CA THR A 413 11.38 6.80 25.09
C THR A 413 12.88 6.84 25.29
N LEU A 414 13.34 7.01 26.54
CA LEU A 414 14.78 7.00 26.87
C LEU A 414 15.44 5.65 26.62
N LYS A 415 14.77 4.53 26.98
CA LYS A 415 15.27 3.17 26.70
C LYS A 415 15.41 2.92 25.20
N ILE A 416 14.42 3.27 24.40
CA ILE A 416 14.46 3.06 22.95
C ILE A 416 15.51 3.98 22.32
N PHE A 417 15.60 5.24 22.73
CA PHE A 417 16.66 6.12 22.25
C PHE A 417 18.05 5.59 22.58
N LYS A 418 18.26 5.01 23.77
CA LYS A 418 19.52 4.34 24.13
C LYS A 418 19.86 3.18 23.19
N LEU A 419 18.86 2.38 22.79
CA LEU A 419 19.05 1.28 21.84
C LEU A 419 19.36 1.77 20.42
N LEU A 420 18.72 2.87 20.00
CA LEU A 420 18.88 3.43 18.65
C LEU A 420 20.08 4.36 18.52
N PHE A 421 20.60 4.90 19.61
CA PHE A 421 21.71 5.87 19.60
C PHE A 421 23.01 5.31 18.98
N PRO A 422 23.45 4.05 19.26
CA PRO A 422 24.59 3.46 18.56
C PRO A 422 24.41 3.41 17.04
N LEU A 423 23.20 3.16 16.55
CA LEU A 423 22.88 3.18 15.12
C LEU A 423 22.95 4.61 14.57
N TYR A 424 22.41 5.59 15.30
CA TYR A 424 22.54 7.00 14.95
C TYR A 424 24.02 7.42 14.80
N GLU A 425 24.86 7.11 15.79
CA GLU A 425 26.29 7.41 15.78
C GLU A 425 27.03 6.73 14.63
N MET A 426 26.66 5.49 14.34
CA MET A 426 27.27 4.69 13.31
C MET A 426 26.88 5.15 11.91
N MET A 427 25.63 5.56 11.70
CA MET A 427 25.09 5.89 10.39
C MET A 427 25.20 7.38 10.03
N ARG A 428 25.39 8.27 11.00
CA ARG A 428 25.52 9.71 10.71
C ARG A 428 26.90 10.07 10.16
N HIS A 429 26.90 11.00 9.20
CA HIS A 429 28.11 11.69 8.79
C HIS A 429 28.60 12.63 9.90
N LYS A 430 29.93 12.74 10.04
CA LYS A 430 30.63 13.63 10.96
C LYS A 430 31.69 14.40 10.17
N PHE A 431 31.85 15.68 10.46
CA PHE A 431 32.95 16.49 9.93
C PHE A 431 34.21 16.34 10.74
#